data_AF-A0A254NBB4-F1
#
_entry.id   AF-A0A254NBB4-F1
#
_cell.length_a   1.000
_cell.length_b   1.000
_cell.length_c   1.000
_cell.angle_alpha   90.00
_cell.angle_beta   90.00
_cell.angle_gamma   90.00
#
_symmetry.space_group_name_H-M   'P 1'
#
loop_
_entity.id
_entity.type
_entity.pdbx_description
1 polymer ?
#
loop_
_entity_poly.entity_id
_entity_poly.type
_entity_poly.pdbx_seq_one_letter_code
_entity_poly.pdbx_strand_id
1 'polypeptide(L)'
;MCYRAFERMPEVAQAAPVRAEPLVDFLRAQEAAIARTLEAQEAWARQHLPQHAPRPEALRFRVDAARSDEQRRAAFLRALRLSPQTRLALYLQPDPREAEPSGPRLDASVVSAVTPSKGATQRFVALAPGDGVAPLAVLASACDEPDYGHDLNLFDDNPGHPDYGFGKQPFGNPAVAIGSQAPFHMGFFHQGAIFNTLAPSFARTFTELRVQQYGGLAVLAWQTGHAYWGWRFAGLALHHVQDLTQPYHASAAPGATLGHMMWVNLKAQLGAPADRQGLVVLQGNRHFVLEQFQTRWILENARQRRDGPLELALRDAALDARYPPWSPAYVREVVAAEAFAAGPATDAAVVVGAPAKFVSDPNFDFAANEAQLGPELARDLQGQRDALHRAIANLLGHFGAHSRNALRGLRQAAGQVPS
;
A
#
# COMPACT_ATOMS: atom_id res chain seq x y z
N MET A 1 10.64 4.34 -3.46
CA MET A 1 11.20 3.43 -2.42
C MET A 1 11.44 2.02 -2.96
N CYS A 2 10.46 1.39 -3.63
CA CYS A 2 10.57 0.00 -4.11
C CYS A 2 11.82 -0.34 -4.93
N TYR A 3 12.24 0.51 -5.87
CA TYR A 3 13.48 0.29 -6.62
C TYR A 3 14.66 0.00 -5.69
N ARG A 4 14.87 0.83 -4.66
CA ARG A 4 15.98 0.68 -3.72
C ARG A 4 15.85 -0.57 -2.85
N ALA A 5 14.63 -0.95 -2.47
CA ALA A 5 14.38 -2.14 -1.66
C ALA A 5 14.76 -3.45 -2.37
N PHE A 6 14.61 -3.49 -3.70
CA PHE A 6 14.78 -4.73 -4.49
C PHE A 6 16.00 -4.75 -5.42
N GLU A 7 16.62 -3.62 -5.76
CA GLU A 7 17.69 -3.58 -6.78
C GLU A 7 18.94 -4.41 -6.43
N ARG A 8 19.15 -4.73 -5.14
CA ARG A 8 20.25 -5.59 -4.69
C ARG A 8 19.84 -7.03 -4.40
N MET A 9 18.56 -7.37 -4.54
CA MET A 9 18.05 -8.71 -4.32
C MET A 9 18.41 -9.58 -5.55
N PRO A 10 19.25 -10.63 -5.42
CA PRO A 10 19.68 -11.43 -6.56
C PRO A 10 18.51 -12.01 -7.38
N GLU A 11 17.45 -12.44 -6.71
CA GLU A 11 16.24 -13.00 -7.29
C GLU A 11 15.48 -12.02 -8.20
N VAL A 12 15.76 -10.71 -8.07
CA VAL A 12 15.19 -9.63 -8.90
C VAL A 12 16.23 -9.07 -9.86
N ALA A 13 17.42 -8.72 -9.35
CA ALA A 13 18.48 -8.06 -10.11
C ALA A 13 19.06 -8.97 -11.22
N GLN A 14 19.05 -10.29 -11.00
CA GLN A 14 19.56 -11.28 -11.97
C GLN A 14 18.43 -11.94 -12.77
N ALA A 15 17.16 -11.57 -12.53
CA ALA A 15 16.04 -12.12 -13.25
C ALA A 15 16.06 -11.64 -14.71
N ALA A 16 15.86 -12.57 -15.65
CA ALA A 16 15.81 -12.26 -17.07
C ALA A 16 14.67 -11.27 -17.39
N PRO A 17 14.83 -10.39 -18.39
CA PRO A 17 13.75 -9.54 -18.88
C PRO A 17 12.49 -10.35 -19.22
N VAL A 18 11.33 -9.83 -18.84
CA VAL A 18 10.01 -10.41 -19.11
C VAL A 18 9.30 -9.65 -20.22
N ARG A 19 8.30 -10.28 -20.85
CA ARG A 19 7.52 -9.68 -21.93
C ARG A 19 6.30 -8.98 -21.36
N ALA A 20 6.13 -7.69 -21.64
CA ALA A 20 4.94 -6.94 -21.24
C ALA A 20 3.68 -7.61 -21.81
N GLU A 21 2.72 -7.93 -20.94
CA GLU A 21 1.56 -8.75 -21.30
C GLU A 21 0.25 -8.02 -20.94
N PRO A 22 -0.64 -7.77 -21.91
CA PRO A 22 -1.98 -7.23 -21.62
C PRO A 22 -2.73 -8.09 -20.61
N LEU A 23 -3.47 -7.47 -19.68
CA LEU A 23 -4.22 -8.20 -18.64
C LEU A 23 -5.16 -9.24 -19.25
N VAL A 24 -5.85 -8.86 -20.33
CA VAL A 24 -6.86 -9.70 -20.99
C VAL A 24 -6.27 -11.00 -21.54
N ASP A 25 -4.99 -11.00 -21.94
CA ASP A 25 -4.33 -12.21 -22.44
C ASP A 25 -4.06 -13.21 -21.30
N PHE A 26 -3.58 -12.72 -20.15
CA PHE A 26 -3.46 -13.53 -18.93
C PHE A 26 -4.83 -14.07 -18.48
N LEU A 27 -5.85 -13.22 -18.44
CA LEU A 27 -7.20 -13.64 -18.04
C LEU A 27 -7.81 -14.67 -18.99
N ARG A 28 -7.51 -14.57 -20.30
CA ARG A 28 -8.00 -15.53 -21.31
C ARG A 28 -7.27 -16.87 -21.16
N ALA A 29 -5.96 -16.84 -21.00
CA ALA A 29 -5.14 -18.05 -20.85
C ALA A 29 -5.42 -18.81 -19.55
N GLN A 30 -5.68 -18.09 -18.44
CA GLN A 30 -5.73 -18.67 -17.11
C GLN A 30 -7.12 -18.68 -16.47
N GLU A 31 -8.20 -18.50 -17.23
CA GLU A 31 -9.55 -18.32 -16.68
C GLU A 31 -9.96 -19.40 -15.66
N ALA A 32 -9.76 -20.68 -16.00
CA ALA A 32 -10.09 -21.79 -15.11
C ALA A 32 -9.20 -21.85 -13.87
N ALA A 33 -7.92 -21.50 -13.99
CA ALA A 33 -6.99 -21.47 -12.87
C ALA A 33 -7.26 -20.28 -11.93
N ILE A 34 -7.62 -19.11 -12.49
CA ILE A 34 -8.07 -17.94 -11.75
C ILE A 34 -9.33 -18.27 -10.95
N ALA A 35 -10.35 -18.89 -11.58
CA ALA A 35 -11.57 -19.28 -10.89
C ALA A 35 -11.30 -20.16 -9.65
N ARG A 36 -10.43 -21.16 -9.79
CA ARG A 36 -10.01 -22.02 -8.65
C ARG A 36 -9.22 -21.25 -7.60
N THR A 37 -8.30 -20.39 -8.02
CA THR A 37 -7.45 -19.60 -7.11
C THR A 37 -8.29 -18.64 -6.28
N LEU A 38 -9.19 -17.89 -6.90
CA LEU A 38 -10.06 -16.94 -6.19
C LEU A 38 -11.04 -17.65 -5.25
N GLU A 39 -11.49 -18.87 -5.60
CA GLU A 39 -12.32 -19.68 -4.71
C GLU A 39 -11.54 -20.15 -3.48
N ALA A 40 -10.31 -20.65 -3.67
CA ALA A 40 -9.44 -21.05 -2.57
C ALA A 40 -9.07 -19.86 -1.66
N GLN A 41 -8.82 -18.69 -2.23
CA GLN A 41 -8.57 -17.45 -1.47
C GLN A 41 -9.78 -17.04 -0.63
N GLU A 42 -10.99 -17.11 -1.17
CA GLU A 42 -12.21 -16.80 -0.40
C GLU A 42 -12.44 -17.81 0.74
N ALA A 43 -12.21 -19.10 0.50
CA ALA A 43 -12.29 -20.13 1.54
C ALA A 43 -11.24 -19.88 2.64
N TRP A 44 -9.99 -19.58 2.25
CA TRP A 44 -8.94 -19.23 3.18
C TRP A 44 -9.29 -17.98 4.00
N ALA A 45 -9.79 -16.92 3.35
CA ALA A 45 -10.13 -15.66 4.01
C ALA A 45 -11.23 -15.84 5.06
N ARG A 46 -12.26 -16.64 4.77
CA ARG A 46 -13.31 -17.00 5.74
C ARG A 46 -12.79 -17.71 6.98
N GLN A 47 -11.75 -18.53 6.81
CA GLN A 47 -11.18 -19.32 7.91
C GLN A 47 -10.18 -18.51 8.75
N HIS A 48 -9.44 -17.58 8.15
CA HIS A 48 -8.27 -16.98 8.78
C HIS A 48 -8.40 -15.49 9.10
N LEU A 49 -9.31 -14.75 8.44
CA LEU A 49 -9.48 -13.32 8.67
C LEU A 49 -10.65 -13.07 9.64
N PRO A 50 -10.41 -12.59 10.88
CA PRO A 50 -11.43 -12.53 11.94
C PRO A 50 -12.67 -11.67 11.63
N GLN A 51 -12.52 -10.66 10.77
CA GLN A 51 -13.60 -9.75 10.38
C GLN A 51 -13.81 -9.72 8.86
N HIS A 52 -13.54 -10.85 8.19
CA HIS A 52 -13.75 -11.00 6.76
C HIS A 52 -15.20 -10.65 6.39
N ALA A 53 -15.37 -9.77 5.41
CA ALA A 53 -16.65 -9.58 4.73
C ALA A 53 -16.74 -10.62 3.60
N PRO A 54 -17.51 -11.71 3.75
CA PRO A 54 -17.47 -12.81 2.79
C PRO A 54 -17.95 -12.34 1.41
N ARG A 55 -17.25 -12.74 0.35
CA ARG A 55 -17.60 -12.34 -1.02
C ARG A 55 -19.01 -12.87 -1.35
N PRO A 56 -19.94 -12.01 -1.81
CA PRO A 56 -21.23 -12.47 -2.33
C PRO A 56 -21.07 -13.46 -3.49
N GLU A 57 -21.91 -14.50 -3.53
CA GLU A 57 -21.85 -15.55 -4.58
C GLU A 57 -22.04 -14.98 -6.00
N ALA A 58 -22.81 -13.90 -6.14
CA ALA A 58 -23.01 -13.20 -7.42
C ALA A 58 -21.72 -12.55 -7.98
N LEU A 59 -20.69 -12.38 -7.15
CA LEU A 59 -19.38 -11.86 -7.55
C LEU A 59 -18.38 -12.99 -7.85
N ARG A 60 -18.81 -14.24 -7.78
CA ARG A 60 -17.93 -15.37 -8.06
C ARG A 60 -17.39 -15.32 -9.48
N PHE A 61 -16.07 -15.45 -9.62
CA PHE A 61 -15.44 -15.59 -10.92
C PHE A 61 -15.74 -16.98 -11.49
N ARG A 62 -16.61 -17.06 -12.49
CA ARG A 62 -16.99 -18.30 -13.17
C ARG A 62 -16.28 -18.39 -14.51
N VAL A 63 -15.89 -19.58 -14.95
CA VAL A 63 -15.33 -19.74 -16.29
C VAL A 63 -16.41 -19.49 -17.32
N ASP A 64 -16.12 -18.67 -18.34
CA ASP A 64 -17.01 -18.40 -19.45
C ASP A 64 -16.20 -18.01 -20.69
N ALA A 65 -16.05 -19.00 -21.58
CA ALA A 65 -15.31 -18.83 -22.83
C ALA A 65 -15.96 -17.83 -23.79
N ALA A 66 -17.26 -17.52 -23.62
CA ALA A 66 -17.99 -16.61 -24.50
C ALA A 66 -17.80 -15.13 -24.14
N ARG A 67 -17.19 -14.81 -22.99
CA ARG A 67 -16.95 -13.42 -22.60
C ARG A 67 -16.02 -12.71 -23.57
N SER A 68 -16.43 -11.51 -23.96
CA SER A 68 -15.52 -10.53 -24.54
C SER A 68 -14.41 -10.16 -23.54
N ASP A 69 -13.32 -9.59 -24.04
CA ASP A 69 -12.20 -9.16 -23.20
C ASP A 69 -12.63 -8.12 -22.14
N GLU A 70 -13.55 -7.22 -22.48
CA GLU A 70 -14.12 -6.24 -21.55
C GLU A 70 -14.93 -6.92 -20.45
N GLN A 71 -15.81 -7.86 -20.81
CA GLN A 71 -16.61 -8.62 -19.84
C GLN A 71 -15.73 -9.47 -18.92
N ARG A 72 -14.67 -10.05 -19.46
CA ARG A 72 -13.69 -10.86 -18.73
C ARG A 72 -12.94 -10.01 -17.70
N ARG A 73 -12.47 -8.84 -18.10
CA ARG A 73 -11.85 -7.85 -17.20
C ARG A 73 -12.82 -7.38 -16.13
N ALA A 74 -14.06 -7.03 -16.48
CA ALA A 74 -15.07 -6.61 -15.53
C ALA A 74 -15.41 -7.71 -14.52
N ALA A 75 -15.55 -8.97 -14.96
CA ALA A 75 -15.76 -10.12 -14.09
C ALA A 75 -14.58 -10.33 -13.13
N PHE A 76 -13.35 -10.16 -13.60
CA PHE A 76 -12.14 -10.28 -12.77
C PHE A 76 -12.09 -9.21 -11.67
N LEU A 77 -12.28 -7.94 -12.03
CA LEU A 77 -12.29 -6.84 -11.05
C LEU A 77 -13.42 -7.02 -10.02
N ARG A 78 -14.63 -7.38 -10.47
CA ARG A 78 -15.77 -7.64 -9.58
C ARG A 78 -15.49 -8.80 -8.62
N ALA A 79 -14.84 -9.86 -9.07
CA ALA A 79 -14.52 -11.01 -8.22
C ALA A 79 -13.49 -10.70 -7.14
N LEU A 80 -12.53 -9.81 -7.43
CA LEU A 80 -11.60 -9.26 -6.45
C LEU A 80 -12.22 -8.15 -5.60
N ARG A 81 -13.42 -7.68 -5.97
CA ARG A 81 -14.09 -6.50 -5.41
C ARG A 81 -13.21 -5.26 -5.48
N LEU A 82 -12.65 -5.00 -6.66
CA LEU A 82 -11.88 -3.80 -6.99
C LEU A 82 -12.76 -2.77 -7.67
N SER A 83 -12.38 -1.50 -7.59
CA SER A 83 -13.04 -0.42 -8.30
C SER A 83 -13.15 -0.74 -9.80
N PRO A 84 -14.33 -0.58 -10.44
CA PRO A 84 -14.46 -0.71 -11.88
C PRO A 84 -13.56 0.27 -12.67
N GLN A 85 -13.12 1.36 -12.04
CA GLN A 85 -12.25 2.38 -12.63
C GLN A 85 -10.76 2.02 -12.55
N THR A 86 -10.37 1.01 -11.77
CA THR A 86 -9.01 0.41 -11.77
C THR A 86 -8.52 0.28 -13.19
N ARG A 87 -7.32 0.78 -13.56
CA ARG A 87 -6.86 0.85 -14.96
C ARG A 87 -6.11 -0.40 -15.42
N LEU A 88 -5.07 -0.81 -14.69
CA LEU A 88 -4.18 -1.92 -15.04
C LEU A 88 -3.57 -1.78 -16.46
N ALA A 89 -3.26 -0.55 -16.87
CA ALA A 89 -2.67 -0.23 -18.18
C ALA A 89 -1.24 -0.78 -18.32
N LEU A 90 -0.71 -0.92 -19.53
CA LEU A 90 0.70 -1.28 -19.72
C LEU A 90 1.59 -0.04 -19.59
N TYR A 91 2.30 0.08 -18.47
CA TYR A 91 3.18 1.21 -18.19
C TYR A 91 4.37 0.82 -17.30
N LEU A 92 5.35 1.72 -17.23
CA LEU A 92 6.37 1.77 -16.19
C LEU A 92 6.39 3.15 -15.52
N GLN A 93 6.73 3.15 -14.25
CA GLN A 93 7.18 4.33 -13.53
C GLN A 93 8.71 4.34 -13.51
N PRO A 94 9.37 5.29 -14.21
CA PRO A 94 10.82 5.36 -14.27
C PRO A 94 11.47 5.47 -12.89
N ASP A 95 12.63 4.86 -12.74
CA ASP A 95 13.47 5.10 -11.57
C ASP A 95 13.98 6.55 -11.61
N PRO A 96 13.68 7.40 -10.61
CA PRO A 96 14.12 8.80 -10.60
C PRO A 96 15.64 8.98 -10.51
N ARG A 97 16.42 7.91 -10.23
CA ARG A 97 17.88 7.93 -10.27
C ARG A 97 18.44 7.78 -11.69
N GLU A 98 17.72 7.05 -12.53
CA GLU A 98 18.14 6.72 -13.88
C GLU A 98 17.70 7.80 -14.87
N ALA A 99 18.26 7.76 -16.07
CA ALA A 99 17.73 8.57 -17.16
C ALA A 99 16.29 8.13 -17.45
N GLU A 100 15.40 9.09 -17.69
CA GLU A 100 14.04 8.76 -18.10
C GLU A 100 14.08 7.93 -19.40
N PRO A 101 13.33 6.81 -19.47
CA PRO A 101 13.23 6.03 -20.68
C PRO A 101 12.70 6.86 -21.86
N SER A 102 13.21 6.61 -23.07
CA SER A 102 12.85 7.34 -24.29
C SER A 102 11.46 7.01 -24.87
N GLY A 103 10.56 6.43 -24.07
CA GLY A 103 9.23 5.99 -24.50
C GLY A 103 8.17 7.09 -24.44
N PRO A 104 7.00 6.88 -25.07
CA PRO A 104 5.89 7.83 -24.99
C PRO A 104 5.45 8.00 -23.52
N ARG A 105 5.31 9.24 -23.07
CA ARG A 105 4.72 9.53 -21.75
C ARG A 105 3.21 9.29 -21.81
N LEU A 106 2.68 8.69 -20.76
CA LEU A 106 1.24 8.53 -20.57
C LEU A 106 0.68 9.66 -19.70
N ASP A 107 -0.51 10.12 -20.06
CA ASP A 107 -1.31 10.93 -19.14
C ASP A 107 -1.69 10.10 -17.91
N ALA A 108 -1.71 10.74 -16.74
CA ALA A 108 -2.00 10.06 -15.48
C ALA A 108 -3.37 9.37 -15.50
N SER A 109 -4.37 9.89 -16.20
CA SER A 109 -5.72 9.31 -16.27
C SER A 109 -5.78 7.95 -16.99
N VAL A 110 -4.76 7.62 -17.79
CA VAL A 110 -4.62 6.31 -18.43
C VAL A 110 -4.22 5.24 -17.42
N VAL A 111 -3.46 5.62 -16.38
CA VAL A 111 -2.90 4.71 -15.38
C VAL A 111 -3.68 4.77 -14.06
N SER A 112 -4.24 5.93 -13.72
CA SER A 112 -4.90 6.22 -12.46
C SER A 112 -6.36 6.64 -12.64
N ALA A 113 -7.21 6.16 -11.74
CA ALA A 113 -8.57 6.66 -11.53
C ALA A 113 -8.61 7.84 -10.54
N VAL A 114 -7.52 8.04 -9.79
CA VAL A 114 -7.34 9.17 -8.86
C VAL A 114 -6.66 10.32 -9.60
N THR A 115 -7.24 11.52 -9.49
CA THR A 115 -6.61 12.75 -9.96
C THR A 115 -5.34 13.00 -9.16
N PRO A 116 -4.17 13.18 -9.81
CA PRO A 116 -2.93 13.47 -9.10
C PRO A 116 -3.06 14.75 -8.26
N SER A 117 -2.59 14.70 -7.02
CA SER A 117 -2.55 15.87 -6.14
C SER A 117 -1.52 16.90 -6.62
N LYS A 118 -1.66 18.13 -6.14
CA LYS A 118 -0.67 19.18 -6.38
C LYS A 118 0.70 18.74 -5.84
N GLY A 119 1.68 18.65 -6.74
CA GLY A 119 3.05 18.19 -6.40
C GLY A 119 3.31 16.70 -6.64
N ALA A 120 2.36 15.97 -7.24
CA ALA A 120 2.55 14.57 -7.65
C ALA A 120 3.85 14.34 -8.45
N THR A 121 4.64 13.37 -8.01
CA THR A 121 5.97 13.09 -8.55
C THR A 121 5.99 11.93 -9.53
N GLN A 122 4.90 11.17 -9.61
CA GLN A 122 4.73 10.00 -10.46
C GLN A 122 4.83 10.41 -11.94
N ARG A 123 5.53 9.60 -12.72
CA ARG A 123 5.67 9.74 -14.17
C ARG A 123 5.43 8.38 -14.79
N PHE A 124 4.71 8.34 -15.92
CA PHE A 124 4.31 7.10 -16.55
C PHE A 124 4.83 7.06 -17.98
N VAL A 125 5.49 5.95 -18.32
CA VAL A 125 5.96 5.65 -19.67
C VAL A 125 5.19 4.45 -20.20
N ALA A 126 4.71 4.54 -21.44
CA ALA A 126 3.96 3.47 -22.08
C ALA A 126 4.81 2.23 -22.34
N LEU A 127 4.20 1.05 -22.21
CA LEU A 127 4.75 -0.20 -22.71
C LEU A 127 3.87 -0.75 -23.84
N ALA A 128 4.48 -1.26 -24.90
CA ALA A 128 3.79 -2.03 -25.91
C ALA A 128 3.72 -3.53 -25.50
N PRO A 129 2.66 -4.25 -25.91
CA PRO A 129 2.61 -5.71 -25.75
C PRO A 129 3.84 -6.38 -26.36
N GLY A 130 4.51 -7.26 -25.61
CA GLY A 130 5.72 -7.97 -26.03
C GLY A 130 7.04 -7.23 -25.78
N ASP A 131 7.02 -5.99 -25.29
CA ASP A 131 8.24 -5.28 -24.91
C ASP A 131 9.02 -6.05 -23.84
N GLY A 132 10.34 -6.12 -24.01
CA GLY A 132 11.24 -6.69 -23.01
C GLY A 132 11.47 -5.70 -21.88
N VAL A 133 11.05 -6.05 -20.66
CA VAL A 133 11.16 -5.17 -19.48
C VAL A 133 11.86 -5.88 -18.33
N ALA A 134 12.68 -5.13 -17.59
CA ALA A 134 13.34 -5.64 -16.40
C ALA A 134 12.31 -5.94 -15.30
N PRO A 135 12.36 -7.11 -14.63
CA PRO A 135 11.47 -7.44 -13.52
C PRO A 135 11.44 -6.40 -12.41
N LEU A 136 12.60 -5.82 -12.08
CA LEU A 136 12.70 -4.73 -11.09
C LEU A 136 11.79 -3.55 -11.45
N ALA A 137 11.76 -3.14 -12.72
CA ALA A 137 10.95 -2.00 -13.15
C ALA A 137 9.46 -2.31 -13.09
N VAL A 138 9.05 -3.53 -13.49
CA VAL A 138 7.65 -3.98 -13.38
C VAL A 138 7.20 -4.02 -11.93
N LEU A 139 8.00 -4.68 -11.08
CA LEU A 139 7.74 -4.83 -9.64
C LEU A 139 7.64 -3.46 -8.94
N ALA A 140 8.62 -2.59 -9.16
CA ALA A 140 8.67 -1.29 -8.51
C ALA A 140 7.58 -0.32 -9.00
N SER A 141 7.20 -0.38 -10.28
CA SER A 141 6.08 0.41 -10.80
C SER A 141 4.76 -0.04 -10.18
N ALA A 142 4.57 -1.35 -10.03
CA ALA A 142 3.35 -1.92 -9.48
C ALA A 142 3.20 -1.69 -7.97
N CYS A 143 4.29 -1.41 -7.23
CA CYS A 143 4.19 -1.04 -5.81
C CYS A 143 3.35 0.22 -5.57
N ASP A 144 3.32 1.18 -6.50
CA ASP A 144 2.54 2.42 -6.30
C ASP A 144 1.11 2.27 -6.87
N GLU A 145 0.82 1.18 -7.59
CA GLU A 145 -0.39 1.04 -8.39
C GLU A 145 -1.70 0.92 -7.59
N PRO A 146 -1.76 0.28 -6.40
CA PRO A 146 -2.99 0.26 -5.61
C PRO A 146 -3.52 1.65 -5.25
N ASP A 147 -2.64 2.62 -4.97
CA ASP A 147 -3.00 4.01 -4.68
C ASP A 147 -3.66 4.72 -5.86
N TYR A 148 -3.50 4.21 -7.08
CA TYR A 148 -4.08 4.77 -8.30
C TYR A 148 -5.57 4.47 -8.46
N GLY A 149 -6.21 3.97 -7.41
CA GLY A 149 -7.66 3.88 -7.32
C GLY A 149 -8.20 2.46 -7.38
N HIS A 150 -7.46 1.48 -6.89
CA HIS A 150 -7.94 0.10 -6.82
C HIS A 150 -9.13 -0.04 -5.86
N ASP A 151 -9.14 0.79 -4.80
CA ASP A 151 -10.06 0.68 -3.67
C ASP A 151 -11.02 1.88 -3.52
N LEU A 152 -11.42 2.49 -4.65
CA LEU A 152 -12.35 3.63 -4.67
C LEU A 152 -13.82 3.19 -4.58
N ASN A 153 -14.54 3.84 -3.67
CA ASN A 153 -15.99 3.72 -3.49
C ASN A 153 -16.50 2.28 -3.36
N LEU A 154 -15.90 1.46 -2.48
CA LEU A 154 -16.21 0.03 -2.38
C LEU A 154 -17.25 -0.33 -1.30
N PHE A 155 -17.61 0.61 -0.43
CA PHE A 155 -18.51 0.40 0.70
C PHE A 155 -19.93 0.87 0.43
N ASP A 156 -20.91 0.28 1.13
CA ASP A 156 -22.36 0.51 0.93
C ASP A 156 -22.78 1.97 1.18
N ASP A 157 -21.96 2.77 1.86
CA ASP A 157 -22.17 4.19 2.13
C ASP A 157 -21.28 5.12 1.30
N ASN A 158 -20.57 4.60 0.29
CA ASN A 158 -19.84 5.42 -0.67
C ASN A 158 -20.71 5.84 -1.86
N PRO A 159 -20.45 7.01 -2.48
CA PRO A 159 -21.12 7.43 -3.70
C PRO A 159 -20.85 6.47 -4.87
N GLY A 160 -21.93 5.98 -5.51
CA GLY A 160 -21.83 5.12 -6.70
C GLY A 160 -21.19 3.76 -6.45
N HIS A 161 -21.24 3.27 -5.21
CA HIS A 161 -20.64 1.99 -4.84
C HIS A 161 -21.25 0.81 -5.62
N PRO A 162 -20.44 -0.21 -5.94
CA PRO A 162 -20.95 -1.47 -6.45
C PRO A 162 -21.45 -2.36 -5.30
N ASP A 163 -22.35 -3.30 -5.60
CA ASP A 163 -22.87 -4.29 -4.64
C ASP A 163 -21.80 -5.35 -4.26
N TYR A 164 -20.79 -4.95 -3.49
CA TYR A 164 -19.64 -5.79 -3.13
C TYR A 164 -19.74 -6.45 -1.75
N GLY A 165 -20.71 -6.03 -0.94
CA GLY A 165 -21.00 -6.64 0.35
C GLY A 165 -19.91 -6.41 1.41
N PHE A 166 -19.17 -5.30 1.30
CA PHE A 166 -18.23 -4.89 2.35
C PHE A 166 -18.93 -4.22 3.53
N GLY A 167 -20.21 -3.86 3.44
CA GLY A 167 -20.89 -3.09 4.48
C GLY A 167 -20.50 -1.62 4.44
N LYS A 168 -20.81 -0.89 5.52
CA LYS A 168 -20.38 0.51 5.69
C LYS A 168 -18.87 0.63 5.86
N GLN A 169 -18.31 1.73 5.38
CA GLN A 169 -16.90 2.07 5.52
C GLN A 169 -16.51 2.14 7.01
N PRO A 170 -15.47 1.40 7.45
CA PRO A 170 -15.15 1.29 8.87
C PRO A 170 -14.47 2.52 9.49
N PHE A 171 -13.65 3.23 8.72
CA PHE A 171 -12.98 4.47 9.11
C PHE A 171 -12.55 5.27 7.89
N GLY A 172 -12.18 6.54 8.08
CA GLY A 172 -12.02 7.53 7.02
C GLY A 172 -13.34 8.24 6.69
N ASN A 173 -13.32 9.10 5.66
CA ASN A 173 -14.50 9.85 5.24
C ASN A 173 -15.19 9.17 4.04
N PRO A 174 -16.39 8.57 4.21
CA PRO A 174 -17.08 7.86 3.13
C PRO A 174 -17.60 8.76 2.01
N ALA A 175 -17.68 10.07 2.23
CA ALA A 175 -18.07 11.03 1.20
C ALA A 175 -16.92 11.40 0.24
N VAL A 176 -15.67 11.04 0.57
CA VAL A 176 -14.49 11.32 -0.25
C VAL A 176 -14.00 10.01 -0.85
N ALA A 177 -13.95 9.92 -2.19
CA ALA A 177 -13.66 8.67 -2.89
C ALA A 177 -12.35 7.99 -2.45
N ILE A 178 -11.27 8.77 -2.28
CA ILE A 178 -9.98 8.24 -1.82
C ILE A 178 -10.03 7.75 -0.37
N GLY A 179 -11.00 8.23 0.43
CA GLY A 179 -11.23 7.77 1.80
C GLY A 179 -11.60 6.30 1.87
N SER A 180 -12.21 5.73 0.81
CA SER A 180 -12.51 4.30 0.69
C SER A 180 -11.25 3.42 0.65
N GLN A 181 -10.07 3.97 0.33
CA GLN A 181 -8.84 3.18 0.29
C GLN A 181 -8.30 2.91 1.70
N ALA A 182 -8.51 3.80 2.68
CA ALA A 182 -7.88 3.68 4.00
C ALA A 182 -8.08 2.30 4.67
N PRO A 183 -9.28 1.67 4.66
CA PRO A 183 -9.47 0.34 5.23
C PRO A 183 -8.72 -0.80 4.54
N PHE A 184 -8.29 -0.61 3.28
CA PHE A 184 -7.50 -1.59 2.52
C PHE A 184 -5.99 -1.36 2.66
N HIS A 185 -5.58 -0.18 3.14
CA HIS A 185 -4.18 0.23 3.29
C HIS A 185 -3.70 0.25 4.74
N MET A 186 -4.63 0.28 5.70
CA MET A 186 -4.34 0.37 7.14
C MET A 186 -4.82 -0.89 7.89
N GLY A 187 -4.09 -1.24 8.95
CA GLY A 187 -4.27 -2.45 9.74
C GLY A 187 -4.01 -2.22 11.22
N PHE A 188 -5.03 -1.85 12.01
CA PHE A 188 -4.90 -1.51 13.43
C PHE A 188 -4.93 -2.74 14.36
N PHE A 189 -4.19 -3.78 14.01
CA PHE A 189 -4.28 -5.11 14.64
C PHE A 189 -3.86 -5.13 16.12
N HIS A 190 -2.97 -4.22 16.53
CA HIS A 190 -2.27 -4.28 17.81
C HIS A 190 -2.72 -3.23 18.84
N GLN A 191 -3.86 -2.56 18.61
CA GLN A 191 -4.40 -1.55 19.55
C GLN A 191 -4.89 -2.12 20.89
N GLY A 192 -5.07 -3.45 20.96
CA GLY A 192 -5.51 -4.15 22.16
C GLY A 192 -7.02 -4.27 22.31
N ALA A 193 -7.43 -5.22 23.16
CA ALA A 193 -8.83 -5.64 23.29
C ALA A 193 -9.78 -4.51 23.74
N ILE A 194 -9.34 -3.65 24.67
CA ILE A 194 -10.16 -2.54 25.17
C ILE A 194 -10.47 -1.55 24.04
N PHE A 195 -9.46 -1.17 23.25
CA PHE A 195 -9.65 -0.30 22.09
C PHE A 195 -10.63 -0.93 21.10
N ASN A 196 -10.43 -2.21 20.76
CA ASN A 196 -11.27 -2.92 19.80
C ASN A 196 -12.72 -3.07 20.27
N THR A 197 -12.97 -3.10 21.58
CA THR A 197 -14.34 -3.11 22.13
C THR A 197 -15.01 -1.75 22.02
N LEU A 198 -14.26 -0.66 22.23
CA LEU A 198 -14.79 0.71 22.20
C LEU A 198 -14.88 1.31 20.80
N ALA A 199 -14.04 0.85 19.88
CA ALA A 199 -13.97 1.30 18.48
C ALA A 199 -13.94 0.09 17.52
N PRO A 200 -14.98 -0.78 17.52
CA PRO A 200 -14.94 -2.05 16.79
C PRO A 200 -14.83 -1.90 15.27
N SER A 201 -15.19 -0.74 14.71
CA SER A 201 -15.01 -0.48 13.29
C SER A 201 -13.53 -0.45 12.88
N PHE A 202 -12.61 -0.02 13.75
CA PHE A 202 -11.17 0.01 13.46
C PHE A 202 -10.54 -1.37 13.33
N ALA A 203 -11.20 -2.42 13.85
CA ALA A 203 -10.77 -3.79 13.64
C ALA A 203 -11.15 -4.34 12.25
N ARG A 204 -12.06 -3.66 11.53
CA ARG A 204 -12.50 -4.06 10.17
C ARG A 204 -11.53 -3.47 9.15
N THR A 205 -10.54 -4.27 8.78
CA THR A 205 -9.50 -3.91 7.82
C THR A 205 -9.38 -5.00 6.74
N PHE A 206 -8.93 -4.60 5.55
CA PHE A 206 -8.92 -5.44 4.35
C PHE A 206 -7.54 -5.52 3.68
N THR A 207 -6.49 -5.00 4.33
CA THR A 207 -5.11 -5.07 3.84
C THR A 207 -4.64 -6.52 3.66
N GLU A 208 -4.90 -7.42 4.62
CA GLU A 208 -4.56 -8.85 4.49
C GLU A 208 -5.31 -9.52 3.33
N LEU A 209 -6.55 -9.10 3.04
CA LEU A 209 -7.29 -9.59 1.88
C LEU A 209 -6.57 -9.22 0.57
N ARG A 210 -6.10 -7.98 0.44
CA ARG A 210 -5.36 -7.53 -0.76
C ARG A 210 -4.03 -8.25 -0.93
N VAL A 211 -3.26 -8.41 0.15
CA VAL A 211 -2.02 -9.20 0.13
C VAL A 211 -2.29 -10.63 -0.36
N GLN A 212 -3.33 -11.27 0.14
CA GLN A 212 -3.68 -12.65 -0.24
C GLN A 212 -4.15 -12.75 -1.69
N GLN A 213 -5.02 -11.83 -2.12
CA GLN A 213 -5.54 -11.78 -3.48
C GLN A 213 -4.43 -11.58 -4.51
N TYR A 214 -3.64 -10.51 -4.37
CA TYR A 214 -2.56 -10.21 -5.29
C TYR A 214 -1.41 -11.21 -5.17
N GLY A 215 -1.04 -11.63 -3.95
CA GLY A 215 0.00 -12.63 -3.74
C GLY A 215 -0.32 -13.98 -4.39
N GLY A 216 -1.56 -14.47 -4.24
CA GLY A 216 -1.97 -15.71 -4.89
C GLY A 216 -2.05 -15.60 -6.42
N LEU A 217 -2.46 -14.44 -6.95
CA LEU A 217 -2.41 -14.18 -8.39
C LEU A 217 -0.97 -14.11 -8.93
N ALA A 218 -0.04 -13.55 -8.15
CA ALA A 218 1.39 -13.54 -8.50
C ALA A 218 1.95 -14.97 -8.58
N VAL A 219 1.65 -15.80 -7.58
CA VAL A 219 2.03 -17.22 -7.53
C VAL A 219 1.47 -17.96 -8.74
N LEU A 220 0.17 -17.83 -9.01
CA LEU A 220 -0.48 -18.42 -10.17
C LEU A 220 0.21 -18.01 -11.48
N ALA A 221 0.44 -16.70 -11.66
CA ALA A 221 1.02 -16.17 -12.89
C ALA A 221 2.45 -16.69 -13.12
N TRP A 222 3.30 -16.76 -12.09
CA TRP A 222 4.62 -17.38 -12.23
C TRP A 222 4.55 -18.88 -12.54
N GLN A 223 3.67 -19.65 -11.87
CA GLN A 223 3.52 -21.09 -12.09
C GLN A 223 3.03 -21.44 -13.50
N THR A 224 2.31 -20.52 -14.14
CA THR A 224 1.67 -20.73 -15.45
C THR A 224 2.40 -20.03 -16.60
N GLY A 225 3.60 -19.48 -16.36
CA GLY A 225 4.44 -18.88 -17.41
C GLY A 225 4.14 -17.41 -17.72
N HIS A 226 3.27 -16.75 -16.96
CA HIS A 226 2.90 -15.34 -17.12
C HIS A 226 3.77 -14.43 -16.24
N ALA A 227 5.09 -14.45 -16.48
CA ALA A 227 6.07 -13.83 -15.59
C ALA A 227 5.86 -12.31 -15.38
N TYR A 228 5.39 -11.58 -16.40
CA TYR A 228 5.06 -10.15 -16.27
C TYR A 228 3.98 -9.92 -15.22
N TRP A 229 2.87 -10.66 -15.28
CA TRP A 229 1.82 -10.59 -14.27
C TRP A 229 2.27 -11.14 -12.92
N GLY A 230 3.16 -12.13 -12.89
CA GLY A 230 3.78 -12.59 -11.65
C GLY A 230 4.48 -11.45 -10.90
N TRP A 231 5.35 -10.69 -11.58
CA TRP A 231 6.03 -9.54 -10.99
C TRP A 231 5.09 -8.38 -10.67
N ARG A 232 4.11 -8.10 -11.55
CA ARG A 232 3.17 -7.01 -11.36
C ARG A 232 2.23 -7.26 -10.17
N PHE A 233 1.59 -8.43 -10.10
CA PHE A 233 0.75 -8.79 -8.95
C PHE A 233 1.55 -8.87 -7.65
N ALA A 234 2.82 -9.29 -7.70
CA ALA A 234 3.68 -9.25 -6.52
C ALA A 234 3.86 -7.81 -6.03
N GLY A 235 4.10 -6.85 -6.93
CA GLY A 235 4.18 -5.42 -6.58
C GLY A 235 2.89 -4.91 -5.95
N LEU A 236 1.73 -5.25 -6.51
CA LEU A 236 0.43 -4.92 -5.92
C LEU A 236 0.27 -5.49 -4.51
N ALA A 237 0.70 -6.73 -4.27
CA ALA A 237 0.65 -7.34 -2.94
C ALA A 237 1.61 -6.64 -1.96
N LEU A 238 2.82 -6.33 -2.43
CA LEU A 238 3.89 -5.73 -1.64
C LEU A 238 3.58 -4.31 -1.22
N HIS A 239 2.81 -3.56 -2.01
CA HIS A 239 2.28 -2.26 -1.60
C HIS A 239 1.61 -2.33 -0.22
N HIS A 240 0.67 -3.26 -0.03
CA HIS A 240 -0.05 -3.39 1.23
C HIS A 240 0.85 -3.87 2.40
N VAL A 241 1.88 -4.66 2.10
CA VAL A 241 2.91 -5.03 3.09
C VAL A 241 3.73 -3.79 3.49
N GLN A 242 4.10 -2.98 2.51
CA GLN A 242 4.91 -1.77 2.67
C GLN A 242 4.18 -0.68 3.45
N ASP A 243 2.91 -0.45 3.15
CA ASP A 243 2.05 0.46 3.90
C ASP A 243 2.03 0.11 5.38
N LEU A 244 1.92 -1.18 5.72
CA LEU A 244 1.91 -1.62 7.11
C LEU A 244 3.25 -1.50 7.83
N THR A 245 4.35 -1.15 7.14
CA THR A 245 5.60 -0.74 7.79
C THR A 245 5.55 0.69 8.34
N GLN A 246 4.53 1.45 7.95
CA GLN A 246 4.31 2.83 8.37
C GLN A 246 3.49 2.85 9.67
N PRO A 247 3.98 3.47 10.76
CA PRO A 247 3.29 3.42 12.06
C PRO A 247 1.87 4.02 12.13
N TYR A 248 1.56 5.05 11.34
CA TYR A 248 0.21 5.62 11.15
C TYR A 248 -0.74 4.72 10.33
N HIS A 249 -0.22 3.71 9.61
CA HIS A 249 -1.05 2.65 9.00
C HIS A 249 -1.26 1.47 9.95
N ALA A 250 -0.39 1.26 10.94
CA ALA A 250 -0.48 0.17 11.92
C ALA A 250 -1.10 0.61 13.27
N SER A 251 -1.17 1.91 13.56
CA SER A 251 -1.73 2.49 14.77
C SER A 251 -2.68 3.63 14.44
N ALA A 252 -3.87 3.62 15.04
CA ALA A 252 -4.86 4.70 14.85
C ALA A 252 -4.38 6.04 15.43
N ALA A 253 -3.42 6.02 16.37
CA ALA A 253 -2.98 7.21 17.09
C ALA A 253 -1.59 7.01 17.72
N PRO A 254 -0.52 6.86 16.93
CA PRO A 254 0.79 6.47 17.47
C PRO A 254 1.33 7.43 18.54
N GLY A 255 0.96 8.72 18.47
CA GLY A 255 1.33 9.74 19.46
C GLY A 255 0.41 9.88 20.67
N ALA A 256 -0.67 9.10 20.78
CA ALA A 256 -1.64 9.20 21.87
C ALA A 256 -1.68 7.94 22.72
N THR A 257 -1.75 8.13 24.04
CA THR A 257 -2.00 6.99 24.94
C THR A 257 -3.44 6.52 24.80
N LEU A 258 -3.68 5.24 25.10
CA LEU A 258 -5.02 4.67 25.12
C LEU A 258 -5.96 5.46 26.05
N GLY A 259 -5.47 5.86 27.25
CA GLY A 259 -6.25 6.69 28.18
C GLY A 259 -6.65 8.04 27.59
N HIS A 260 -5.75 8.70 26.85
CA HIS A 260 -6.09 9.95 26.15
C HIS A 260 -7.14 9.74 25.06
N MET A 261 -7.00 8.69 24.24
CA MET A 261 -7.99 8.34 23.22
C MET A 261 -9.38 8.06 23.82
N MET A 262 -9.44 7.31 24.92
CA MET A 262 -10.70 7.07 25.64
C MET A 262 -11.30 8.37 26.18
N TRP A 263 -10.47 9.24 26.75
CA TRP A 263 -10.92 10.52 27.30
C TRP A 263 -11.52 11.43 26.22
N VAL A 264 -10.87 11.59 25.07
CA VAL A 264 -11.42 12.41 23.98
C VAL A 264 -12.67 11.80 23.37
N ASN A 265 -12.77 10.46 23.31
CA ASN A 265 -13.98 9.79 22.85
C ASN A 265 -15.15 9.98 23.83
N LEU A 266 -14.90 9.87 25.14
CA LEU A 266 -15.92 10.13 26.17
C LEU A 266 -16.43 11.57 26.10
N LYS A 267 -15.54 12.57 25.97
CA LYS A 267 -15.95 13.97 25.78
C LYS A 267 -16.82 14.15 24.54
N ALA A 268 -16.48 13.50 23.42
CA ALA A 268 -17.29 13.56 22.21
C ALA A 268 -18.68 12.95 22.40
N GLN A 269 -18.79 11.83 23.12
CA GLN A 269 -20.08 11.20 23.45
C GLN A 269 -20.93 12.07 24.39
N LEU A 270 -20.30 12.88 25.24
CA LEU A 270 -20.94 13.87 26.11
C LEU A 270 -21.24 15.21 25.39
N GLY A 271 -21.10 15.28 24.07
CA GLY A 271 -21.43 16.47 23.27
C GLY A 271 -20.30 17.49 23.10
N ALA A 272 -19.07 17.18 23.50
CA ALA A 272 -17.88 18.02 23.34
C ALA A 272 -16.84 17.37 22.40
N PRO A 273 -17.06 17.36 21.07
CA PRO A 273 -16.26 16.60 20.12
C PRO A 273 -14.94 17.25 19.71
N ALA A 274 -14.68 18.51 20.10
CA ALA A 274 -13.57 19.32 19.60
C ALA A 274 -12.20 18.64 19.78
N ASP A 275 -11.93 18.04 20.94
CA ASP A 275 -10.65 17.39 21.19
C ASP A 275 -10.44 16.12 20.36
N ARG A 276 -11.53 15.38 20.09
CA ARG A 276 -11.48 14.21 19.21
C ARG A 276 -11.21 14.64 17.77
N GLN A 277 -11.86 15.71 17.32
CA GLN A 277 -11.63 16.28 15.98
C GLN A 277 -10.18 16.78 15.84
N GLY A 278 -9.68 17.51 16.83
CA GLY A 278 -8.29 17.96 16.86
C GLY A 278 -7.29 16.81 16.83
N LEU A 279 -7.55 15.73 17.58
CA LEU A 279 -6.72 14.53 17.53
C LEU A 279 -6.67 13.91 16.13
N VAL A 280 -7.82 13.81 15.43
CA VAL A 280 -7.89 13.29 14.06
C VAL A 280 -7.08 14.17 13.09
N VAL A 281 -7.22 15.49 13.19
CA VAL A 281 -6.45 16.44 12.35
C VAL A 281 -4.95 16.29 12.60
N LEU A 282 -4.52 16.25 13.87
CA LEU A 282 -3.11 16.11 14.21
C LEU A 282 -2.52 14.79 13.71
N GLN A 283 -3.26 13.68 13.82
CA GLN A 283 -2.84 12.39 13.29
C GLN A 283 -2.67 12.43 11.77
N GLY A 284 -3.68 12.95 11.06
CA GLY A 284 -3.63 13.11 9.60
C GLY A 284 -2.44 13.97 9.18
N ASN A 285 -2.23 15.11 9.82
CA ASN A 285 -1.11 15.98 9.48
C ASN A 285 0.24 15.31 9.69
N ARG A 286 0.46 14.66 10.85
CA ARG A 286 1.75 14.02 11.15
C ARG A 286 2.04 12.85 10.21
N HIS A 287 1.00 12.09 9.85
CA HIS A 287 1.05 11.07 8.81
C HIS A 287 1.53 11.67 7.48
N PHE A 288 0.82 12.65 6.93
CA PHE A 288 1.19 13.25 5.63
C PHE A 288 2.56 13.95 5.64
N VAL A 289 2.92 14.59 6.76
CA VAL A 289 4.24 15.21 6.92
C VAL A 289 5.36 14.17 6.88
N LEU A 290 5.19 13.03 7.55
CA LEU A 290 6.16 11.93 7.53
C LEU A 290 6.38 11.41 6.10
N GLU A 291 5.29 11.16 5.37
CA GLU A 291 5.35 10.70 3.97
C GLU A 291 5.99 11.72 3.03
N GLN A 292 5.72 13.02 3.24
CA GLN A 292 6.35 14.09 2.49
C GLN A 292 7.87 14.11 2.72
N PHE A 293 8.34 13.93 3.96
CA PHE A 293 9.78 13.83 4.22
C PHE A 293 10.41 12.60 3.55
N GLN A 294 9.79 11.42 3.71
CA GLN A 294 10.24 10.19 3.06
C GLN A 294 10.36 10.36 1.54
N THR A 295 9.29 10.86 0.91
CA THR A 295 9.22 11.05 -0.54
C THR A 295 10.25 12.06 -1.01
N ARG A 296 10.33 13.23 -0.36
CA ARG A 296 11.22 14.32 -0.80
C ARG A 296 12.69 13.95 -0.69
N TRP A 297 13.13 13.41 0.45
CA TRP A 297 14.54 13.09 0.66
C TRP A 297 15.02 11.98 -0.29
N ILE A 298 14.21 10.95 -0.50
CA ILE A 298 14.55 9.87 -1.43
C ILE A 298 14.60 10.39 -2.87
N LEU A 299 13.63 11.21 -3.29
CA LEU A 299 13.61 11.77 -4.65
C LEU A 299 14.75 12.77 -4.87
N GLU A 300 15.10 13.56 -3.85
CA GLU A 300 16.23 14.48 -3.92
C GLU A 300 17.56 13.72 -4.10
N ASN A 301 17.80 12.70 -3.28
CA ASN A 301 18.99 11.84 -3.40
C ASN A 301 19.02 11.12 -4.75
N ALA A 302 17.90 10.57 -5.20
CA ALA A 302 17.80 9.89 -6.49
C ALA A 302 18.16 10.83 -7.65
N ARG A 303 17.57 12.02 -7.72
CA ARG A 303 17.87 13.02 -8.77
C ARG A 303 19.33 13.47 -8.79
N GLN A 304 19.95 13.53 -7.62
CA GLN A 304 21.38 13.87 -7.47
C GLN A 304 22.29 12.63 -7.65
N ARG A 305 21.72 11.44 -7.89
CA ARG A 305 22.41 10.15 -7.94
C ARG A 305 23.28 9.87 -6.71
N ARG A 306 22.81 10.32 -5.55
CA ARG A 306 23.48 10.15 -4.25
C ARG A 306 22.87 8.98 -3.49
N ASP A 307 23.72 8.36 -2.67
CA ASP A 307 23.30 7.37 -1.69
C ASP A 307 23.46 7.98 -0.30
N GLY A 308 22.34 8.26 0.37
CA GLY A 308 22.29 8.70 1.74
C GLY A 308 21.90 7.56 2.69
N PRO A 309 21.75 7.86 3.99
CA PRO A 309 21.35 6.85 4.97
C PRO A 309 20.00 6.19 4.66
N LEU A 310 19.08 6.87 3.98
CA LEU A 310 17.77 6.33 3.62
C LEU A 310 17.88 5.24 2.53
N GLU A 311 18.65 5.50 1.46
CA GLU A 311 18.88 4.52 0.40
C GLU A 311 19.68 3.32 0.92
N LEU A 312 20.65 3.56 1.81
CA LEU A 312 21.41 2.50 2.47
C LEU A 312 20.50 1.60 3.32
N ALA A 313 19.61 2.19 4.13
CA ALA A 313 18.66 1.44 4.94
C ALA A 313 17.70 0.60 4.08
N LEU A 314 17.13 1.17 3.01
CA LEU A 314 16.25 0.44 2.08
C LEU A 314 16.90 -0.82 1.52
N ARG A 315 18.22 -0.79 1.30
CA ARG A 315 18.99 -1.87 0.68
C ARG A 315 19.60 -2.86 1.65
N ASP A 316 19.51 -2.61 2.95
CA ASP A 316 20.24 -3.38 3.94
C ASP A 316 19.66 -4.78 4.11
N ALA A 317 20.17 -5.73 3.33
CA ALA A 317 19.76 -7.12 3.38
C ALA A 317 20.21 -7.85 4.66
N ALA A 318 21.07 -7.24 5.49
CA ALA A 318 21.46 -7.84 6.78
C ALA A 318 20.27 -7.87 7.77
N LEU A 319 19.27 -7.01 7.56
CA LEU A 319 18.04 -7.01 8.36
C LEU A 319 17.12 -8.19 8.02
N ASP A 320 17.18 -8.73 6.79
CA ASP A 320 16.26 -9.76 6.29
C ASP A 320 16.25 -11.00 7.21
N ALA A 321 17.43 -11.42 7.67
CA ALA A 321 17.64 -12.60 8.50
C ALA A 321 17.18 -12.43 9.97
N ARG A 322 16.78 -11.22 10.38
CA ARG A 322 16.28 -10.95 11.74
C ARG A 322 14.80 -11.32 11.90
N TYR A 323 14.08 -11.46 10.80
CA TYR A 323 12.66 -11.73 10.80
C TYR A 323 12.38 -13.23 10.64
N PRO A 324 11.24 -13.72 11.19
CA PRO A 324 10.82 -15.09 10.96
C PRO A 324 10.53 -15.34 9.46
N PRO A 325 10.45 -16.62 9.04
CA PRO A 325 10.02 -16.95 7.69
C PRO A 325 8.65 -16.34 7.35
N TRP A 326 8.44 -16.06 6.06
CA TRP A 326 7.14 -15.63 5.54
C TRP A 326 6.06 -16.66 5.87
N SER A 327 4.91 -16.16 6.32
CA SER A 327 3.72 -16.97 6.61
C SER A 327 2.45 -16.17 6.32
N PRO A 328 1.28 -16.81 6.24
CA PRO A 328 0.03 -16.09 6.03
C PRO A 328 -0.29 -15.05 7.12
N ALA A 329 0.26 -15.21 8.33
CA ALA A 329 0.09 -14.28 9.44
C ALA A 329 1.18 -13.19 9.52
N TYR A 330 2.22 -13.26 8.67
CA TYR A 330 3.41 -12.41 8.76
C TYR A 330 3.08 -10.91 8.71
N VAL A 331 2.16 -10.52 7.84
CA VAL A 331 1.72 -9.13 7.68
C VAL A 331 1.18 -8.55 8.98
N ARG A 332 0.37 -9.33 9.70
CA ARG A 332 -0.22 -8.93 10.97
C ARG A 332 0.76 -9.06 12.12
N GLU A 333 1.31 -10.25 12.32
CA GLU A 333 2.04 -10.62 13.54
C GLU A 333 3.49 -10.12 13.55
N VAL A 334 4.05 -9.75 12.40
CA VAL A 334 5.43 -9.30 12.28
C VAL A 334 5.46 -7.84 11.81
N VAL A 335 4.92 -7.58 10.62
CA VAL A 335 5.05 -6.25 9.97
C VAL A 335 4.29 -5.18 10.76
N ALA A 336 2.98 -5.36 10.92
CA ALA A 336 2.15 -4.39 11.63
C ALA A 336 2.50 -4.31 13.13
N ALA A 337 2.97 -5.42 13.73
CA ALA A 337 3.43 -5.43 15.12
C ALA A 337 4.67 -4.53 15.33
N GLU A 338 5.66 -4.64 14.44
CA GLU A 338 6.87 -3.83 14.49
C GLU A 338 6.57 -2.34 14.25
N ALA A 339 5.75 -2.03 13.24
CA ALA A 339 5.34 -0.66 12.95
C ALA A 339 4.53 -0.04 14.10
N PHE A 340 3.62 -0.81 14.71
CA PHE A 340 2.87 -0.39 15.88
C PHE A 340 3.79 -0.04 17.06
N ALA A 341 4.76 -0.91 17.36
CA ALA A 341 5.74 -0.69 18.43
C ALA A 341 6.64 0.53 18.16
N ALA A 342 6.99 0.81 16.90
CA ALA A 342 7.77 1.97 16.51
C ALA A 342 6.97 3.30 16.55
N GLY A 343 5.64 3.23 16.67
CA GLY A 343 4.74 4.38 16.57
C GLY A 343 5.04 5.55 17.51
N PRO A 344 5.09 5.35 18.83
CA PRO A 344 5.33 6.45 19.77
C PRO A 344 6.63 7.21 19.52
N ALA A 345 7.73 6.49 19.24
CA ALA A 345 9.02 7.10 18.95
C ALA A 345 9.03 7.84 17.60
N THR A 346 8.34 7.28 16.59
CA THR A 346 8.19 7.91 15.28
C THR A 346 7.38 9.20 15.36
N ASP A 347 6.23 9.17 16.05
CA ASP A 347 5.38 10.36 16.21
C ASP A 347 6.12 11.47 16.95
N ALA A 348 6.84 11.14 18.03
CA ALA A 348 7.67 12.09 18.74
C ALA A 348 8.75 12.72 17.83
N ALA A 349 9.40 11.93 16.97
CA ALA A 349 10.38 12.43 16.03
C ALA A 349 9.77 13.37 14.98
N VAL A 350 8.54 13.10 14.52
CA VAL A 350 7.80 13.97 13.60
C VAL A 350 7.44 15.29 14.29
N VAL A 351 6.91 15.25 15.51
CA VAL A 351 6.54 16.44 16.29
C VAL A 351 7.76 17.35 16.53
N VAL A 352 8.93 16.77 16.80
CA VAL A 352 10.17 17.50 17.04
C VAL A 352 10.81 18.00 15.74
N GLY A 353 10.83 17.17 14.69
CA GLY A 353 11.58 17.48 13.46
C GLY A 353 10.83 18.32 12.43
N ALA A 354 9.50 18.44 12.52
CA ALA A 354 8.67 19.13 11.55
C ALA A 354 8.23 20.53 12.03
N PRO A 355 7.82 21.42 11.10
CA PRO A 355 7.24 22.72 11.48
C PRO A 355 5.99 22.56 12.36
N ALA A 356 6.01 23.18 13.55
CA ALA A 356 4.95 23.05 14.55
C ALA A 356 3.54 23.40 14.02
N LYS A 357 3.44 24.35 13.07
CA LYS A 357 2.18 24.68 12.38
C LYS A 357 1.51 23.45 11.78
N PHE A 358 2.28 22.50 11.26
CA PHE A 358 1.74 21.31 10.61
C PHE A 358 1.46 20.20 11.61
N VAL A 359 2.31 20.00 12.61
CA VAL A 359 2.26 18.80 13.47
C VAL A 359 1.68 19.02 14.87
N SER A 360 1.41 20.27 15.23
CA SER A 360 0.96 20.66 16.58
C SER A 360 -0.25 21.59 16.60
N ASP A 361 -0.68 22.15 15.46
CA ASP A 361 -1.90 22.98 15.37
C ASP A 361 -3.11 22.13 14.95
N PRO A 362 -4.08 21.86 15.85
CA PRO A 362 -5.27 21.09 15.53
C PRO A 362 -6.27 21.85 14.65
N ASN A 363 -6.08 23.15 14.40
CA ASN A 363 -6.96 23.97 13.55
C ASN A 363 -6.45 24.10 12.11
N PHE A 364 -5.27 23.54 11.81
CA PHE A 364 -4.71 23.52 10.47
C PHE A 364 -4.77 22.10 9.92
N ASP A 365 -5.54 21.86 8.86
CA ASP A 365 -5.58 20.57 8.17
C ASP A 365 -4.61 20.59 6.98
N PHE A 366 -3.51 19.83 7.08
CA PHE A 366 -2.44 19.80 6.09
C PHE A 366 -2.93 19.30 4.73
N ALA A 367 -3.77 18.26 4.71
CA ALA A 367 -4.26 17.66 3.49
C ALA A 367 -5.33 18.52 2.83
N ALA A 368 -6.31 19.02 3.61
CA ALA A 368 -7.37 19.87 3.08
C ALA A 368 -6.86 21.19 2.49
N ASN A 369 -5.70 21.67 2.95
CA ASN A 369 -5.06 22.87 2.42
C ASN A 369 -4.06 22.58 1.28
N GLU A 370 -3.92 21.32 0.83
CA GLU A 370 -2.88 20.87 -0.10
C GLU A 370 -1.48 21.42 0.24
N ALA A 371 -1.17 21.45 1.54
CA ALA A 371 0.05 22.04 2.04
C ALA A 371 1.26 21.24 1.56
N GLN A 372 2.37 21.95 1.32
CA GLN A 372 3.65 21.34 0.99
C GLN A 372 4.71 21.89 1.92
N LEU A 373 5.68 21.05 2.26
CA LEU A 373 6.84 21.51 3.02
C LEU A 373 7.62 22.53 2.16
N GLY A 374 7.93 23.69 2.72
CA GLY A 374 8.49 24.82 1.99
C GLY A 374 9.84 25.29 2.53
N PRO A 375 10.19 26.57 2.31
CA PRO A 375 11.44 27.18 2.79
C PRO A 375 11.51 27.31 4.32
N GLU A 376 10.44 27.04 5.06
CA GLU A 376 10.48 26.88 6.52
C GLU A 376 11.40 25.73 6.95
N LEU A 377 11.67 24.78 6.06
CA LEU A 377 12.74 23.79 6.20
C LEU A 377 14.14 24.42 6.10
N ALA A 378 14.34 25.68 5.77
CA ALA A 378 15.68 26.28 5.79
C ALA A 378 16.09 26.82 7.18
N ARG A 379 15.18 26.84 8.17
CA ARG A 379 15.40 27.46 9.49
C ARG A 379 15.96 26.49 10.55
N ASP A 380 16.66 27.01 11.55
CA ASP A 380 17.42 26.32 12.62
C ASP A 380 16.64 25.21 13.36
N LEU A 381 16.58 24.03 12.73
CA LEU A 381 16.07 22.78 13.31
C LEU A 381 16.95 21.59 12.85
N GLN A 382 18.19 21.83 12.42
CA GLN A 382 19.02 20.81 11.77
C GLN A 382 19.22 19.57 12.65
N GLY A 383 19.62 19.75 13.92
CA GLY A 383 19.80 18.62 14.85
C GLY A 383 18.50 17.88 15.19
N GLN A 384 17.36 18.58 15.25
CA GLN A 384 16.04 17.98 15.44
C GLN A 384 15.61 17.17 14.22
N ARG A 385 15.99 17.62 13.02
CA ARG A 385 15.77 16.90 11.78
C ARG A 385 16.69 15.72 11.58
N ASP A 386 17.89 15.74 12.14
CA ASP A 386 18.75 14.56 12.14
C ASP A 386 18.10 13.40 12.91
N ALA A 387 17.38 13.69 14.00
CA ALA A 387 16.62 12.67 14.73
C ALA A 387 15.45 12.12 13.90
N LEU A 388 14.67 12.99 13.25
CA LEU A 388 13.61 12.57 12.32
C LEU A 388 14.17 11.76 11.14
N HIS A 389 15.30 12.18 10.58
CA HIS A 389 15.98 11.48 9.49
C HIS A 389 16.45 10.09 9.92
N ARG A 390 16.99 9.93 11.13
CA ARG A 390 17.33 8.61 11.69
C ARG A 390 16.10 7.73 11.91
N ALA A 391 15.00 8.30 12.41
CA ALA A 391 13.74 7.57 12.58
C ALA A 391 13.21 7.07 11.22
N ILE A 392 13.23 7.93 10.19
CA ILE A 392 12.85 7.54 8.83
C ILE A 392 13.80 6.48 8.27
N ALA A 393 15.12 6.61 8.45
CA ALA A 393 16.07 5.59 8.02
C ALA A 393 15.74 4.21 8.64
N ASN A 394 15.40 4.16 9.93
CA ASN A 394 15.01 2.92 10.59
C ASN A 394 13.74 2.31 9.99
N LEU A 395 12.69 3.12 9.80
CA LEU A 395 11.45 2.67 9.16
C LEU A 395 11.68 2.16 7.74
N LEU A 396 12.56 2.82 6.98
CA LEU A 396 12.90 2.38 5.62
C LEU A 396 13.75 1.10 5.61
N GLY A 397 14.51 0.83 6.67
CA GLY A 397 15.14 -0.47 6.90
C GLY A 397 14.10 -1.59 7.03
N HIS A 398 13.07 -1.37 7.86
CA HIS A 398 11.95 -2.31 8.02
C HIS A 398 11.17 -2.49 6.70
N PHE A 399 10.88 -1.38 6.01
CA PHE A 399 10.29 -1.37 4.66
C PHE A 399 11.06 -2.30 3.72
N GLY A 400 12.38 -2.13 3.63
CA GLY A 400 13.23 -2.92 2.74
C GLY A 400 13.21 -4.40 3.10
N ALA A 401 13.41 -4.73 4.38
CA ALA A 401 13.50 -6.11 4.84
C ALA A 401 12.18 -6.87 4.70
N HIS A 402 11.06 -6.27 5.13
CA HIS A 402 9.75 -6.91 4.99
C HIS A 402 9.34 -7.06 3.53
N SER A 403 9.66 -6.08 2.66
CA SER A 403 9.44 -6.17 1.22
C SER A 403 10.16 -7.37 0.60
N ARG A 404 11.46 -7.53 0.89
CA ARG A 404 12.26 -8.65 0.37
C ARG A 404 11.80 -10.00 0.93
N ASN A 405 11.50 -10.08 2.22
CA ASN A 405 11.03 -11.32 2.85
C ASN A 405 9.67 -11.76 2.30
N ALA A 406 8.74 -10.82 2.11
CA ALA A 406 7.45 -11.11 1.48
C ALA A 406 7.63 -11.59 0.03
N LEU A 407 8.48 -10.92 -0.77
CA LEU A 407 8.76 -11.34 -2.14
C LEU A 407 9.39 -12.75 -2.21
N ARG A 408 10.36 -13.05 -1.33
CA ARG A 408 10.94 -14.40 -1.23
C ARG A 408 9.89 -15.44 -0.88
N GLY A 409 9.00 -15.13 0.06
CA GLY A 409 7.88 -16.01 0.43
C GLY A 409 6.97 -16.32 -0.75
N LEU A 410 6.57 -15.30 -1.51
CA LEU A 410 5.75 -15.47 -2.71
C LEU A 410 6.48 -16.29 -3.80
N ARG A 411 7.78 -16.02 -4.02
CA ARG A 411 8.60 -16.77 -4.98
C ARG A 411 8.79 -18.23 -4.58
N GLN A 412 8.97 -18.50 -3.29
CA GLN A 412 9.06 -19.86 -2.75
C GLN A 412 7.75 -20.61 -2.95
N ALA A 413 6.60 -19.98 -2.67
CA ALA A 413 5.29 -20.56 -2.92
C ALA A 413 5.07 -20.87 -4.42
N ALA A 414 5.56 -20.00 -5.32
CA ALA A 414 5.52 -20.27 -6.76
C ALA A 414 6.40 -21.45 -7.19
N GLY A 415 7.55 -21.67 -6.53
CA GLY A 415 8.43 -22.81 -6.79
C GLY A 415 7.89 -24.15 -6.28
N GLN A 416 6.91 -24.13 -5.38
CA GLN A 416 6.18 -25.32 -4.94
C GLN A 416 5.07 -25.60 -5.96
N VAL A 417 5.30 -26.53 -6.89
CA VAL A 417 4.23 -27.03 -7.76
C VAL A 417 3.26 -27.82 -6.88
N PRO A 418 1.94 -27.55 -6.91
CA PRO A 418 0.98 -28.41 -6.25
C PRO A 418 1.11 -29.83 -6.83
N SER A 419 1.50 -30.78 -5.97
CA SER A 419 1.57 -32.21 -6.29
C SER A 419 0.21 -32.77 -6.67
#